data_AF-A0A7Y3FGA5-F1
#
_entry.id   AF-A0A7Y3FGA5-F1
#
_cell.length_a   1.000
_cell.length_b   1.000
_cell.length_c   1.000
_cell.angle_alpha   90.00
_cell.angle_beta   90.00
_cell.angle_gamma   90.00
#
_symmetry.space_group_name_H-M   'P 1'
#
loop_
_entity.id
_entity.type
_entity.pdbx_description
1 polymer ?
#
loop_
_entity_poly.entity_id
_entity_poly.type
_entity_poly.pdbx_seq_one_letter_code
_entity_poly.pdbx_strand_id
1 'polypeptide(L)'
;MTDAEFYSTILIGVSAVGFILLERIFPYTKGQKILREGFFDDLALYTIAQSYILGILIFGFIIRFIDESTGLSRLQLFADVPIWIQLLFFLVTHDLYIYWMHRWQHKNKFLWRIHEAHHSPKKVDWLSGSRSHAIEILINQTIEFLPIVLLGSPVEVIAYKGLMSAVWGM
;
A
#
# COMPACT_ATOMS: atom_id res chain seq x y z
N MET A 1 19.05 2.84 -5.03
CA MET A 1 17.75 2.95 -5.70
C MET A 1 17.87 2.22 -7.02
N THR A 2 17.11 1.16 -7.23
CA THR A 2 17.04 0.45 -8.52
C THR A 2 16.28 1.31 -9.54
N ASP A 3 16.39 0.97 -10.83
CA ASP A 3 15.60 1.63 -11.88
C ASP A 3 14.10 1.51 -11.59
N ALA A 4 13.64 0.34 -11.13
CA ALA A 4 12.25 0.10 -10.76
C ALA A 4 11.79 1.02 -9.62
N GLU A 5 12.61 1.20 -8.57
CA GLU A 5 12.32 2.12 -7.47
C GLU A 5 12.28 3.59 -7.95
N PHE A 6 13.20 3.98 -8.83
CA PHE A 6 13.26 5.33 -9.38
C PHE A 6 12.01 5.67 -10.21
N TYR A 7 11.68 4.82 -11.19
CA TYR A 7 10.51 5.02 -12.05
C TYR A 7 9.21 4.94 -11.24
N SER A 8 9.11 4.01 -10.28
CA SER A 8 7.94 3.90 -9.40
C SER A 8 7.74 5.18 -8.59
N THR A 9 8.81 5.74 -8.01
CA THR A 9 8.73 6.99 -7.23
C THR A 9 8.28 8.16 -8.11
N ILE A 10 8.83 8.29 -9.32
CA ILE A 10 8.40 9.33 -10.28
C ILE A 10 6.93 9.17 -10.63
N LEU A 11 6.49 7.95 -10.95
CA LEU A 11 5.10 7.69 -11.35
C LEU A 11 4.10 7.94 -10.22
N ILE A 12 4.47 7.65 -8.96
CA ILE A 12 3.67 8.02 -7.79
C ILE A 12 3.51 9.54 -7.71
N GLY A 13 4.62 10.29 -7.85
CA GLY A 13 4.60 11.75 -7.81
C GLY A 13 3.76 12.35 -8.95
N VAL A 14 3.93 11.86 -10.18
CA VAL A 14 3.14 12.27 -11.35
C VAL A 14 1.66 11.95 -11.14
N SER A 15 1.32 10.77 -10.62
CA SER A 15 -0.07 10.38 -10.35
C SER A 15 -0.70 11.25 -9.27
N ALA A 16 0.03 11.61 -8.21
CA ALA A 16 -0.45 12.53 -7.18
C ALA A 16 -0.78 13.91 -7.77
N VAL A 17 0.09 14.47 -8.62
CA VAL A 17 -0.21 15.72 -9.35
C VAL A 17 -1.43 15.55 -10.25
N GLY A 18 -1.52 14.43 -10.97
CA GLY A 18 -2.67 14.08 -11.81
C GLY A 18 -3.98 14.07 -11.03
N PHE A 19 -4.04 13.38 -9.89
CA PHE A 19 -5.24 13.34 -9.04
C PHE A 19 -5.58 14.71 -8.47
N ILE A 20 -4.60 15.51 -8.02
CA ILE A 20 -4.84 16.89 -7.58
C ILE A 20 -5.50 17.70 -8.69
N LEU A 21 -4.99 17.62 -9.92
CA LEU A 21 -5.55 18.34 -11.07
C LEU A 21 -6.96 17.84 -11.41
N LEU A 22 -7.18 16.53 -11.45
CA LEU A 22 -8.51 15.95 -11.70
C LEU A 22 -9.53 16.40 -10.65
N GLU A 23 -9.16 16.45 -9.38
CA GLU A 23 -10.02 16.99 -8.31
C GLU A 23 -10.31 18.48 -8.46
N ARG A 24 -9.45 19.25 -9.15
CA ARG A 24 -9.72 20.67 -9.44
C ARG A 24 -10.64 20.86 -10.63
N ILE A 25 -10.47 20.05 -11.67
CA ILE A 25 -11.22 20.16 -12.93
C ILE A 25 -12.61 19.53 -12.77
N PHE A 26 -12.69 18.39 -12.10
CA PHE A 26 -13.92 17.60 -11.89
C PHE A 26 -14.20 17.36 -10.39
N PRO A 27 -14.38 18.41 -9.57
CA PRO A 27 -14.60 18.24 -8.14
C PRO A 27 -15.98 17.64 -7.85
N TYR A 28 -16.01 16.54 -7.09
CA TYR A 28 -17.24 16.10 -6.42
C TYR A 28 -17.66 17.12 -5.35
N THR A 29 -16.73 17.50 -4.47
CA THR A 29 -16.95 18.52 -3.43
C THR A 29 -16.45 19.88 -3.87
N LYS A 30 -17.34 20.71 -4.41
CA LYS A 30 -17.00 22.07 -4.88
C LYS A 30 -16.44 22.94 -3.74
N GLY A 31 -15.37 23.67 -4.02
CA GLY A 31 -14.77 24.62 -3.07
C GLY A 31 -13.86 24.00 -1.99
N GLN A 32 -13.64 22.68 -1.98
CA GLN A 32 -12.65 22.06 -1.10
C GLN A 32 -11.25 22.60 -1.41
N LYS A 33 -10.49 23.04 -0.40
CA LYS A 33 -9.10 23.50 -0.57
C LYS A 33 -8.17 22.32 -0.84
N ILE A 34 -7.05 22.55 -1.55
CA ILE A 34 -5.98 21.53 -1.72
C ILE A 34 -5.39 21.18 -0.35
N LEU A 35 -4.93 22.20 0.38
CA LEU A 35 -4.47 22.05 1.76
C LEU A 35 -5.68 22.09 2.70
N ARG A 36 -6.45 21.01 2.74
CA ARG A 36 -7.56 20.86 3.69
C ARG A 36 -7.06 20.59 5.11
N GLU A 37 -7.97 20.69 6.07
CA GLU A 37 -7.72 20.25 7.45
C GLU A 37 -7.26 18.78 7.46
N GLY A 38 -6.18 18.51 8.18
CA GLY A 38 -5.55 17.19 8.25
C GLY A 38 -4.62 16.84 7.08
N PHE A 39 -4.43 17.72 6.07
CA PHE A 39 -3.57 17.40 4.92
C PHE A 39 -2.13 17.05 5.31
N PHE A 40 -1.51 17.84 6.21
CA PHE A 40 -0.14 17.56 6.66
C PHE A 40 -0.05 16.34 7.58
N ASP A 41 -1.10 16.02 8.33
CA ASP A 41 -1.16 14.79 9.10
C ASP A 41 -1.18 13.59 8.14
N ASP A 42 -2.03 13.63 7.13
CA ASP A 42 -2.14 12.57 6.13
C ASP A 42 -0.84 12.43 5.33
N LEU A 43 -0.17 13.53 4.97
CA LEU A 43 1.06 13.50 4.19
C LEU A 43 2.28 13.11 5.03
N ALA A 44 2.61 13.92 6.03
CA ALA A 44 3.85 13.80 6.76
C ALA A 44 3.81 12.63 7.77
N LEU A 45 2.68 12.46 8.47
CA LEU A 45 2.56 11.45 9.52
C LEU A 45 2.13 10.11 8.96
N TYR A 46 0.99 10.03 8.26
CA TYR A 46 0.47 8.76 7.77
C TYR A 46 1.22 8.25 6.53
N THR A 47 1.33 9.08 5.49
CA THR A 47 1.92 8.63 4.21
C THR A 47 3.43 8.44 4.30
N ILE A 48 4.16 9.36 4.94
CA ILE A 48 5.62 9.32 4.99
C ILE A 48 6.12 8.62 6.27
N ALA A 49 5.91 9.21 7.45
CA ALA A 49 6.55 8.73 8.68
C ALA A 49 6.07 7.33 9.09
N GLN A 50 4.75 7.12 9.16
CA GLN A 50 4.16 5.84 9.54
C GLN A 50 4.52 4.76 8.51
N SER A 51 4.32 5.00 7.20
CA SER A 51 4.69 4.03 6.17
C SER A 51 6.17 3.67 6.20
N TYR A 52 7.06 4.64 6.43
CA TYR A 52 8.50 4.38 6.51
C TYR A 52 8.86 3.52 7.74
N ILE A 53 8.36 3.89 8.92
CA ILE A 53 8.61 3.15 10.16
C ILE A 53 8.05 1.73 10.06
N LEU A 54 6.80 1.59 9.60
CA LEU A 54 6.17 0.28 9.47
C LEU A 54 6.82 -0.54 8.35
N GLY A 55 7.26 0.06 7.26
CA GLY A 55 8.03 -0.61 6.22
C GLY A 55 9.32 -1.23 6.76
N ILE A 56 10.05 -0.51 7.62
CA ILE A 56 11.22 -1.06 8.32
C ILE A 56 10.84 -2.27 9.18
N LEU A 57 9.74 -2.19 9.93
CA LEU A 57 9.27 -3.31 10.76
C LEU A 57 8.86 -4.53 9.92
N ILE A 58 8.08 -4.30 8.86
CA ILE A 58 7.55 -5.35 7.99
C ILE A 58 8.68 -6.07 7.26
N PHE A 59 9.51 -5.35 6.52
CA PHE A 59 10.57 -5.97 5.71
C PHE A 59 11.81 -6.33 6.53
N GLY A 60 12.23 -5.45 7.43
CA GLY A 60 13.47 -5.62 8.21
C GLY A 60 13.36 -6.65 9.32
N PHE A 61 12.16 -6.90 9.84
CA PHE A 61 11.95 -7.82 10.97
C PHE A 61 10.96 -8.93 10.64
N ILE A 62 9.71 -8.62 10.30
CA ILE A 62 8.64 -9.63 10.22
C ILE A 62 8.86 -10.60 9.04
N ILE A 63 8.89 -10.08 7.82
CA ILE A 63 9.07 -10.87 6.59
C ILE A 63 10.42 -11.58 6.64
N ARG A 64 11.48 -10.86 7.03
CA ARG A 64 12.82 -11.42 7.18
C ARG A 64 12.85 -12.60 8.15
N PHE A 65 12.25 -12.46 9.33
CA PHE A 65 12.20 -13.54 10.32
C PHE A 65 11.47 -14.78 9.77
N ILE A 66 10.34 -14.58 9.10
CA ILE A 66 9.57 -15.69 8.48
C ILE A 66 10.41 -16.38 7.41
N ASP A 67 11.07 -15.61 6.52
CA ASP A 67 11.89 -16.18 5.46
C ASP A 67 13.16 -16.88 5.99
N GLU A 68 13.84 -16.32 6.98
CA GLU A 68 15.01 -16.96 7.61
C GLU A 68 14.62 -18.26 8.33
N SER A 69 13.42 -18.31 8.93
CA SER A 69 12.92 -19.49 9.65
C SER A 69 12.41 -20.59 8.72
N THR A 70 11.87 -20.24 7.55
CA THR A 70 11.24 -21.19 6.62
C THR A 70 12.12 -21.54 5.42
N GLY A 71 12.99 -20.62 5.01
CA GLY A 71 13.85 -20.73 3.82
C GLY A 71 13.11 -20.72 2.49
N LEU A 72 11.82 -20.34 2.46
CA LEU A 72 10.97 -20.49 1.28
C LEU A 72 11.44 -19.67 0.08
N SER A 73 11.98 -18.47 0.29
CA SER A 73 12.52 -17.65 -0.80
C SER A 73 13.60 -18.37 -1.60
N ARG A 74 14.35 -19.29 -0.97
CA ARG A 74 15.44 -20.05 -1.59
C ARG A 74 14.95 -21.07 -2.62
N LEU A 75 13.66 -21.39 -2.61
CA LEU A 75 13.03 -22.24 -3.64
C LEU A 75 12.87 -21.50 -4.97
N GLN A 76 12.92 -20.16 -4.98
CA GLN A 76 12.91 -19.33 -6.19
C GLN A 76 11.74 -19.63 -7.13
N LEU A 77 10.57 -19.97 -6.57
CA LEU A 77 9.41 -20.46 -7.33
C LEU A 77 8.90 -19.45 -8.37
N PHE A 78 9.12 -18.16 -8.16
CA PHE A 78 8.70 -17.08 -9.05
C PHE A 78 9.87 -16.37 -9.75
N ALA A 79 11.12 -16.77 -9.51
CA ALA A 79 12.29 -16.05 -10.03
C ALA A 79 12.31 -15.98 -11.57
N ASP A 80 11.97 -17.07 -12.24
CA ASP A 80 11.96 -17.17 -13.71
C ASP A 80 10.59 -16.84 -14.34
N VAL A 81 9.58 -16.50 -13.52
CA VAL A 81 8.27 -16.11 -14.03
C VAL A 81 8.36 -14.69 -14.60
N PRO A 82 7.84 -14.41 -15.81
CA PRO A 82 7.83 -13.04 -16.35
C PRO A 82 7.22 -12.04 -15.37
N ILE A 83 7.90 -10.90 -15.14
CA ILE A 83 7.50 -9.89 -14.15
C ILE A 83 6.03 -9.47 -14.31
N TRP A 84 5.52 -9.31 -15.52
CA TRP A 84 4.12 -8.94 -15.74
C TRP A 84 3.12 -10.00 -15.27
N ILE A 85 3.48 -11.30 -15.34
CA ILE A 85 2.68 -12.39 -14.79
C ILE A 85 2.73 -12.36 -13.26
N GLN A 86 3.91 -12.11 -12.68
CA GLN A 86 4.04 -11.95 -11.23
C GLN A 86 3.18 -10.79 -10.72
N LEU A 87 3.24 -9.63 -11.38
CA LEU A 87 2.43 -8.47 -11.03
C LEU A 87 0.94 -8.75 -11.16
N LEU A 88 0.50 -9.42 -12.24
CA LEU A 88 -0.89 -9.81 -12.40
C LEU A 88 -1.33 -10.80 -11.31
N PHE A 89 -0.49 -11.79 -10.99
CA PHE A 89 -0.76 -12.76 -9.94
C PHE A 89 -0.92 -12.07 -8.58
N PHE A 90 0.06 -11.25 -8.19
CA PHE A 90 0.04 -10.55 -6.90
C PHE A 90 -1.08 -9.51 -6.83
N LEU A 91 -1.40 -8.84 -7.93
CA LEU A 91 -2.58 -7.98 -8.06
C LEU A 91 -3.85 -8.77 -7.72
N VAL A 92 -4.14 -9.85 -8.45
CA VAL A 92 -5.38 -10.63 -8.24
C VAL A 92 -5.46 -11.19 -6.82
N THR A 93 -4.36 -11.72 -6.28
CA THR A 93 -4.35 -12.25 -4.90
C THR A 93 -4.55 -11.15 -3.86
N HIS A 94 -4.01 -9.96 -4.11
CA HIS A 94 -4.20 -8.80 -3.25
C HIS A 94 -5.66 -8.36 -3.30
N ASP A 95 -6.23 -8.10 -4.48
CA ASP A 95 -7.63 -7.68 -4.64
C ASP A 95 -8.59 -8.61 -3.88
N LEU A 96 -8.39 -9.92 -4.00
CA LEU A 96 -9.19 -10.91 -3.29
C LEU A 96 -9.01 -10.79 -1.76
N TYR A 97 -7.78 -10.69 -1.28
CA TYR A 97 -7.50 -10.53 0.14
C TYR A 97 -8.11 -9.25 0.71
N ILE A 98 -7.82 -8.10 0.11
CA ILE A 98 -8.23 -6.80 0.64
C ILE A 98 -9.75 -6.64 0.60
N TYR A 99 -10.42 -7.18 -0.42
CA TYR A 99 -11.88 -7.22 -0.49
C TYR A 99 -12.48 -7.94 0.72
N TRP A 100 -11.98 -9.15 1.05
CA TRP A 100 -12.51 -9.92 2.16
C TRP A 100 -12.15 -9.30 3.51
N MET A 101 -10.91 -8.83 3.66
CA MET A 101 -10.47 -8.16 4.88
C MET A 101 -11.31 -6.91 5.17
N HIS A 102 -11.52 -6.06 4.16
CA HIS A 102 -12.38 -4.89 4.25
C HIS A 102 -13.83 -5.25 4.62
N ARG A 103 -14.39 -6.27 3.97
CA ARG A 103 -15.73 -6.77 4.29
C ARG A 103 -15.83 -7.31 5.73
N TRP A 104 -14.78 -7.94 6.25
CA TRP A 104 -14.74 -8.40 7.64
C TRP A 104 -14.58 -7.25 8.63
N GLN A 105 -13.75 -6.24 8.30
CA GLN A 105 -13.62 -5.01 9.08
C GLN A 105 -14.95 -4.30 9.28
N HIS A 106 -15.79 -4.25 8.24
CA HIS A 106 -17.13 -3.67 8.34
C HIS A 106 -18.17 -4.56 9.05
N LYS A 107 -17.91 -5.85 9.26
CA LYS A 107 -18.86 -6.79 9.88
C LYS A 107 -18.52 -7.12 11.33
N ASN A 108 -17.26 -6.99 11.74
CA ASN A 108 -16.78 -7.35 13.06
C ASN A 108 -16.44 -6.09 13.88
N LYS A 109 -17.01 -5.97 15.09
CA LYS A 109 -16.83 -4.78 15.95
C LYS A 109 -15.37 -4.52 16.36
N PHE A 110 -14.56 -5.56 16.54
CA PHE A 110 -13.14 -5.41 16.91
C PHE A 110 -12.32 -4.95 15.71
N LEU A 111 -12.50 -5.57 14.55
CA LEU A 111 -11.82 -5.15 13.33
C LEU A 111 -12.24 -3.75 12.88
N TRP A 112 -13.51 -3.38 13.10
CA TRP A 112 -14.00 -2.03 12.87
C TRP A 112 -13.24 -0.98 13.71
N ARG A 113 -12.90 -1.27 14.97
CA ARG A 113 -12.15 -0.32 15.83
C ARG A 113 -10.76 0.00 15.30
N ILE A 114 -10.17 -0.91 14.54
CA ILE A 114 -8.91 -0.68 13.85
C ILE A 114 -9.19 0.13 12.57
N HIS A 115 -10.21 -0.29 11.81
CA HIS A 115 -10.55 0.27 10.50
C HIS A 115 -11.22 1.66 10.55
N GLU A 116 -11.82 2.07 11.66
CA GLU A 116 -12.50 3.36 11.77
C GLU A 116 -11.53 4.55 11.65
N ALA A 117 -10.22 4.34 11.88
CA ALA A 117 -9.19 5.32 11.57
C ALA A 117 -9.17 5.69 10.07
N HIS A 118 -9.38 4.71 9.19
CA HIS A 118 -9.48 4.90 7.75
C HIS A 118 -10.74 5.68 7.36
N HIS A 119 -11.85 5.47 8.08
CA HIS A 119 -13.09 6.23 7.87
C HIS A 119 -13.14 7.58 8.60
N SER A 120 -12.06 7.97 9.30
CA SER A 120 -12.01 9.22 10.07
C SER A 120 -11.85 10.53 9.27
N PRO A 121 -11.35 10.57 8.02
CA PRO A 121 -11.26 11.82 7.26
C PRO A 121 -12.62 12.47 7.06
N LYS A 122 -12.78 13.72 7.54
CA LYS A 122 -14.00 14.52 7.35
C LYS A 122 -14.19 15.05 5.93
N LYS A 123 -13.08 15.17 5.19
CA LYS A 123 -13.02 15.64 3.80
C LYS A 123 -12.13 14.67 3.05
N VAL A 124 -12.68 14.06 2.01
CA VAL A 124 -11.99 13.05 1.20
C VAL A 124 -11.30 13.76 0.04
N ASP A 125 -10.03 13.42 -0.16
CA ASP A 125 -9.21 13.77 -1.32
C ASP A 125 -8.26 12.62 -1.65
N TRP A 126 -7.43 12.81 -2.68
CA TRP A 126 -6.45 11.85 -3.18
C TRP A 126 -5.51 11.29 -2.11
N LEU A 127 -5.28 12.04 -1.03
CA LEU A 127 -4.36 11.67 0.04
C LEU A 127 -5.09 10.99 1.21
N SER A 128 -6.37 11.29 1.43
CA SER A 128 -7.14 10.81 2.58
C SER A 128 -7.13 9.29 2.78
N GLY A 129 -6.97 8.52 1.69
CA GLY A 129 -6.92 7.06 1.74
C GLY A 129 -5.68 6.49 2.44
N SER A 130 -4.60 7.26 2.58
CA SER A 130 -3.38 6.80 3.27
C SER A 130 -3.51 6.77 4.79
N ARG A 131 -4.56 7.42 5.34
CA ARG A 131 -4.83 7.39 6.76
C ARG A 131 -5.37 6.02 7.15
N SER A 132 -4.58 5.28 7.92
CA SER A 132 -4.96 3.97 8.48
C SER A 132 -4.30 3.75 9.83
N HIS A 133 -4.91 2.90 10.65
CA HIS A 133 -4.32 2.50 11.93
C HIS A 133 -3.04 1.68 11.70
N ALA A 134 -2.00 1.88 12.51
CA ALA A 134 -0.71 1.21 12.32
C ALA A 134 -0.81 -0.33 12.29
N ILE A 135 -1.65 -0.91 13.16
CA ILE A 135 -1.94 -2.36 13.16
C ILE A 135 -2.56 -2.82 11.82
N GLU A 136 -3.42 -2.01 11.21
CA GLU A 136 -4.02 -2.33 9.91
C GLU A 136 -2.96 -2.41 8.83
N ILE A 137 -2.07 -1.41 8.77
CA ILE A 137 -0.95 -1.41 7.83
C ILE A 137 -0.03 -2.60 8.08
N LEU A 138 0.32 -2.88 9.34
CA LEU A 138 1.15 -4.04 9.69
C LEU A 138 0.55 -5.35 9.18
N ILE A 139 -0.76 -5.56 9.35
CA ILE A 139 -1.43 -6.78 8.90
C ILE A 139 -1.49 -6.83 7.36
N ASN A 140 -2.08 -5.80 6.75
CA ASN A 140 -2.38 -5.79 5.32
C ASN A 140 -1.08 -5.82 4.50
N GLN A 141 -0.14 -4.91 4.77
CA GLN A 141 1.10 -4.82 4.01
C GLN A 141 2.01 -6.03 4.24
N THR A 142 1.99 -6.65 5.43
CA THR A 142 2.71 -7.93 5.62
C THR A 142 2.09 -9.01 4.74
N ILE A 143 0.77 -9.20 4.78
CA ILE A 143 0.10 -10.26 3.99
C ILE A 143 0.30 -10.03 2.49
N GLU A 144 0.32 -8.78 2.04
CA GLU A 144 0.50 -8.42 0.63
C GLU A 144 1.93 -8.64 0.13
N PHE A 145 2.95 -8.24 0.90
CA PHE A 145 4.35 -8.32 0.46
C PHE A 145 5.05 -9.62 0.83
N LEU A 146 4.60 -10.32 1.87
CA LEU A 146 5.17 -11.61 2.30
C LEU A 146 5.24 -12.64 1.16
N PRO A 147 4.17 -12.93 0.39
CA PRO A 147 4.25 -13.95 -0.67
C PRO A 147 5.21 -13.54 -1.80
N ILE A 148 5.37 -12.24 -2.08
CA ILE A 148 6.34 -11.75 -3.07
C ILE A 148 7.76 -12.20 -2.69
N VAL A 149 8.12 -11.99 -1.41
CA VAL A 149 9.43 -12.36 -0.88
C VAL A 149 9.58 -13.88 -0.76
N LEU A 150 8.61 -14.56 -0.15
CA LEU A 150 8.69 -16.01 0.11
C LEU A 150 8.68 -16.85 -1.17
N LEU A 151 8.11 -16.34 -2.27
CA LEU A 151 8.17 -17.02 -3.57
C LEU A 151 9.46 -16.73 -4.35
N GLY A 152 10.37 -15.92 -3.79
CA GLY A 152 11.64 -15.59 -4.42
C GLY A 152 11.49 -14.68 -5.63
N SER A 153 10.50 -13.78 -5.60
CA SER A 153 10.30 -12.81 -6.69
C SER A 153 11.45 -11.79 -6.74
N PRO A 154 11.81 -11.26 -7.93
CA PRO A 154 12.78 -10.17 -8.04
C PRO A 154 12.34 -8.93 -7.25
N VAL A 155 13.31 -8.15 -6.74
CA VAL A 155 13.05 -6.97 -5.89
C VAL A 155 12.26 -5.89 -6.63
N GLU A 156 12.36 -5.84 -7.95
CA GLU A 156 11.60 -4.94 -8.82
C GLU A 156 10.09 -5.14 -8.69
N VAL A 157 9.64 -6.37 -8.42
CA VAL A 157 8.21 -6.69 -8.21
C VAL A 157 7.68 -5.97 -6.97
N ILE A 158 8.49 -5.83 -5.91
CA ILE A 158 8.12 -5.08 -4.71
C ILE A 158 7.92 -3.60 -5.04
N ALA A 159 8.84 -3.01 -5.82
CA ALA A 159 8.75 -1.60 -6.21
C ALA A 159 7.51 -1.33 -7.08
N TYR A 160 7.27 -2.16 -8.09
CA TYR A 160 6.09 -2.02 -8.96
C TYR A 160 4.78 -2.31 -8.23
N LYS A 161 4.74 -3.30 -7.33
CA LYS A 161 3.56 -3.52 -6.47
C LYS A 161 3.32 -2.30 -5.58
N GLY A 162 4.37 -1.72 -5.00
CA GLY A 162 4.26 -0.48 -4.20
C GLY A 162 3.71 0.71 -5.00
N LEU A 163 4.14 0.86 -6.26
CA LEU A 163 3.56 1.83 -7.20
C LEU A 163 2.06 1.57 -7.41
N MET A 164 1.68 0.33 -7.70
CA MET A 164 0.28 -0.03 -7.89
C MET A 164 -0.55 0.28 -6.65
N SER A 165 -0.02 -0.02 -5.45
CA SER A 165 -0.66 0.31 -4.19
C SER A 165 -0.91 1.81 -4.01
N ALA A 166 0.12 2.61 -4.26
CA ALA A 166 0.06 4.06 -4.10
C ALA A 166 -0.89 4.75 -5.11
N VAL A 167 -1.04 4.20 -6.31
CA VAL A 167 -1.85 4.83 -7.39
C VAL A 167 -3.27 4.29 -7.45
N TRP A 168 -3.45 2.99 -7.25
CA TRP A 168 -4.75 2.32 -7.39
C TRP A 168 -5.52 2.22 -6.08
N GLY A 169 -4.85 2.39 -4.93
CA GLY A 169 -5.49 2.30 -3.62
C GLY A 169 -5.68 0.87 -3.12
N MET A 170 -4.68 0.02 -3.37
CA MET A 170 -4.57 -1.35 -2.82
C MET A 170 -3.23 -1.50 -2.13
#